data_AF-A0A354DH14-F1
#
_entry.id   AF-A0A354DH14-F1
#
_cell.length_a   1.000
_cell.length_b   1.000
_cell.length_c   1.000
_cell.angle_alpha   90.00
_cell.angle_beta   90.00
_cell.angle_gamma   90.00
#
_symmetry.space_group_name_H-M   'P 1'
#
loop_
_entity.id
_entity.type
_entity.pdbx_description
1 polymer ?
#
loop_
_entity_poly.entity_id
_entity_poly.type
_entity_poly.pdbx_seq_one_letter_code
_entity_poly.pdbx_strand_id
1 'polypeptide(L)' 'MKKITLLIIAFVLFLVGCSSNGTNSTRSYENISTDEAQSMIAKKEVDIIDVRTPEEFASGHVPEAVNLPLQDLESRVFT' A
#
# COMPACT_ATOMS: atom_id res chain seq x y z
N MET A 1 -48.74 5.91 -16.75
CA MET A 1 -47.80 5.75 -15.61
C MET A 1 -46.70 4.70 -15.89
N LYS A 2 -47.03 3.51 -16.40
CA LYS A 2 -46.04 2.45 -16.73
C LYS A 2 -44.93 2.85 -17.73
N LYS A 3 -45.27 3.67 -18.74
CA LYS A 3 -44.31 4.19 -19.75
C LYS A 3 -43.31 5.20 -19.15
N ILE A 4 -43.76 5.98 -18.17
CA ILE A 4 -42.91 6.94 -17.44
C ILE A 4 -41.99 6.19 -16.49
N THR A 5 -42.49 5.14 -15.83
CA THR A 5 -41.66 4.23 -15.03
C THR A 5 -40.56 3.56 -15.87
N LEU A 6 -40.88 3.13 -17.09
CA LEU A 6 -39.91 2.52 -18.01
C LEU A 6 -38.80 3.51 -18.44
N LEU A 7 -39.16 4.77 -18.70
CA LEU A 7 -38.22 5.82 -19.08
C LEU A 7 -37.28 6.21 -17.93
N ILE A 8 -37.78 6.25 -16.70
CA ILE A 8 -36.97 6.56 -15.51
C ILE A 8 -35.94 5.44 -15.26
N ILE A 9 -36.33 4.17 -15.41
CA ILE A 9 -35.41 3.04 -15.25
C ILE A 9 -34.31 3.07 -16.32
N ALA A 10 -34.64 3.39 -17.56
CA ALA A 10 -33.66 3.52 -18.64
C ALA A 10 -32.66 4.68 -18.42
N PHE A 11 -33.11 5.79 -17.84
CA PHE A 11 -32.27 6.94 -17.52
C PHE A 11 -31.30 6.63 -16.37
N VAL A 12 -31.74 5.88 -15.36
CA VAL A 12 -30.89 5.44 -14.23
C VAL A 12 -29.81 4.47 -14.69
N LEU A 13 -30.12 3.55 -15.61
CA LEU A 13 -29.15 2.62 -16.20
C LEU A 13 -28.05 3.33 -17.01
N PHE A 14 -28.37 4.47 -17.62
CA PHE A 14 -27.41 5.26 -18.41
C PHE A 14 -26.40 6.01 -17.53
N LEU A 15 -26.75 6.31 -16.28
CA LEU A 15 -25.89 7.01 -15.32
C LEU A 15 -24.92 6.07 -14.58
N VAL A 16 -25.09 4.75 -14.68
CA VAL A 16 -24.16 3.76 -14.13
C VAL A 16 -23.13 3.36 -15.20
N GLY A 17 -22.38 4.35 -15.67
CA GLY A 17 -21.18 4.12 -16.49
C GLY A 17 -19.99 3.86 -15.59
N CYS A 18 -19.43 2.65 -15.60
CA CYS A 18 -18.16 2.37 -14.92
C CYS A 18 -16.99 2.94 -15.73
N SER A 19 -16.34 3.99 -15.23
CA SER A 19 -15.01 4.41 -15.71
C SER A 19 -13.98 3.45 -15.13
N SER A 20 -13.66 2.37 -15.85
CA SER A 20 -12.52 1.52 -15.49
C SER A 20 -11.23 2.24 -15.86
N ASN A 21 -10.73 3.07 -14.94
CA ASN A 21 -9.34 3.50 -15.01
C ASN A 21 -8.51 2.23 -14.80
N GLY A 22 -7.95 1.71 -15.90
CA GLY A 22 -6.95 0.65 -15.84
C GLY A 22 -5.75 1.17 -15.04
N THR A 23 -5.77 0.94 -13.74
CA THR A 23 -4.64 1.22 -12.87
C THR A 23 -3.58 0.20 -13.22
N ASN A 24 -2.65 0.59 -14.10
CA ASN A 24 -1.37 -0.08 -14.21
C ASN A 24 -0.81 -0.16 -12.79
N SER A 25 -0.86 -1.34 -12.20
CA SER A 25 -0.31 -1.62 -10.87
C SER A 25 1.21 -1.60 -10.99
N THR A 26 1.77 -0.41 -11.19
CA THR A 26 3.15 -0.11 -10.81
C THR A 26 3.19 -0.33 -9.31
N ARG A 27 4.01 -1.26 -8.83
CA ARG A 27 4.25 -1.48 -7.40
C ARG A 27 4.54 -0.12 -6.76
N SER A 28 3.53 0.43 -6.09
CA SER A 28 3.52 1.80 -5.58
C SER A 28 4.14 1.76 -4.20
N TYR A 29 5.29 2.39 -4.05
CA TYR A 29 5.86 2.70 -2.75
C TYR A 29 5.95 4.23 -2.65
N GLU A 30 5.81 4.72 -1.43
CA GLU A 30 5.93 6.14 -1.13
C GLU A 30 7.24 6.35 -0.36
N ASN A 31 8.04 7.31 -0.83
CA ASN A 31 9.21 7.75 -0.08
C ASN A 31 8.76 8.86 0.87
N ILE A 32 9.02 8.68 2.15
CA ILE A 32 8.71 9.64 3.19
C ILE A 32 9.98 10.34 3.69
N SER A 33 9.82 11.49 4.32
CA SER A 33 10.94 12.17 4.98
C SER A 33 11.34 11.48 6.29
N THR A 34 12.53 11.79 6.81
CA THR A 34 12.99 11.29 8.11
C THR A 34 12.09 11.76 9.26
N ASP A 35 11.62 13.01 9.21
CA ASP A 35 10.78 13.61 10.25
C ASP A 35 9.39 12.96 10.30
N GLU A 36 8.86 12.64 9.11
CA GLU A 36 7.60 11.91 8.96
C GLU A 36 7.74 10.48 9.48
N ALA A 37 8.78 9.77 9.05
CA ALA A 37 9.08 8.42 9.55
C ALA A 37 9.20 8.41 11.08
N GLN A 38 9.95 9.36 11.65
CA GLN A 38 10.09 9.50 13.11
C GLN A 38 8.74 9.71 13.79
N SER A 39 7.86 10.52 13.20
CA SER A 39 6.52 10.79 13.74
C SER A 39 5.64 9.55 13.72
N MET A 40 5.67 8.75 12.64
CA MET A 40 4.91 7.50 12.52
C MET A 40 5.40 6.43 13.49
N ILE A 41 6.73 6.31 13.64
CA ILE A 41 7.37 5.40 14.60
C ILE A 41 6.97 5.76 16.03
N ALA A 42 7.03 7.04 16.38
CA ALA A 42 6.65 7.51 17.72
C ALA A 42 5.18 7.22 18.05
N LYS A 43 4.30 7.23 17.05
CA LYS A 43 2.88 6.87 17.19
C LYS A 43 2.62 5.37 17.14
N LYS A 44 3.64 4.54 16.87
CA LYS A 44 3.51 3.08 16.66
C LYS A 44 2.51 2.73 15.56
N GLU A 45 2.47 3.52 14.50
CA GLU A 45 1.57 3.33 13.36
C GLU A 45 2.16 2.43 12.27
N VAL A 46 3.42 2.04 12.41
CA VAL A 46 4.19 1.32 11.38
C VAL A 46 5.03 0.20 11.97
N ASP A 47 5.20 -0.86 11.19
CA ASP A 47 6.25 -1.85 11.39
C ASP A 47 7.50 -1.43 10.63
N ILE A 48 8.67 -1.65 11.23
CA ILE A 48 9.95 -1.25 10.66
C ILE A 48 10.71 -2.50 10.22
N ILE A 49 11.05 -2.58 8.93
CA ILE A 49 11.82 -3.68 8.36
C ILE A 49 13.15 -3.14 7.86
N ASP A 50 14.26 -3.68 8.39
CA ASP A 50 15.60 -3.35 7.95
C ASP A 50 16.09 -4.44 6.98
N VAL A 51 16.26 -4.07 5.71
CA VAL A 51 16.62 -4.99 4.62
C VAL A 51 18.12 -5.15 4.39
N ARG A 52 18.96 -4.56 5.26
CA ARG A 52 20.42 -4.65 5.21
C ARG A 52 20.93 -6.03 5.69
N THR A 53 22.24 -6.23 5.60
CA THR A 53 22.89 -7.43 6.14
C THR A 53 22.75 -7.52 7.67
N PRO A 54 22.78 -8.73 8.25
CA PRO A 54 22.74 -8.90 9.70
C PRO A 54 23.87 -8.18 10.43
N GLU A 55 25.06 -8.12 9.83
CA GLU A 55 26.22 -7.44 10.41
C GLU A 55 26.02 -5.92 10.51
N GLU A 56 25.46 -5.30 9.46
CA GLU A 56 25.09 -3.87 9.47
C GLU A 56 24.00 -3.59 10.50
N PHE A 57 22.99 -4.45 10.58
CA PHE A 57 21.92 -4.33 11.57
C PHE A 57 22.48 -4.43 13.01
N ALA A 58 23.37 -5.39 13.27
CA ALA A 58 24.02 -5.57 14.57
C ALA A 58 24.93 -4.40 14.97
N SER A 59 25.50 -3.69 13.99
CA SER A 59 26.31 -2.48 14.24
C SER A 59 25.48 -1.27 14.70
N GLY A 60 24.17 -1.28 14.42
CA GLY A 60 23.23 -0.24 14.80
C GLY A 60 22.01 -0.20 13.87
N HIS A 61 20.82 -0.07 14.48
CA HIS A 61 19.54 -0.04 13.77
C HIS A 61 18.50 0.79 14.54
N VAL A 62 17.39 1.10 13.87
CA VAL A 62 16.24 1.78 14.48
C VAL A 62 15.59 0.86 15.52
N PRO A 63 15.27 1.34 16.74
CA PRO A 63 14.60 0.53 17.74
C PRO A 63 13.30 -0.11 17.22
N GLU A 64 12.99 -1.32 17.69
CA GLU A 64 11.82 -2.11 17.27
C GLU A 64 11.85 -2.59 15.79
N ALA A 65 12.91 -2.29 15.02
CA ALA A 65 13.06 -2.82 13.67
C ALA A 65 13.35 -4.32 13.65
N VAL A 66 12.79 -5.01 12.66
CA VAL A 66 13.06 -6.41 12.37
C VAL A 66 14.01 -6.49 11.17
N ASN A 67 15.14 -7.17 11.33
CA ASN A 67 16.03 -7.44 10.20
C ASN A 67 15.43 -8.52 9.30
N LEU A 68 15.21 -8.19 8.03
CA LEU A 68 14.82 -9.10 6.98
C LEU A 68 15.69 -8.82 5.75
N PRO A 69 16.90 -9.40 5.70
CA PRO A 69 17.86 -9.15 4.63
C PRO A 69 17.22 -9.32 3.25
N LEU A 70 17.53 -8.40 2.33
CA LEU A 70 16.91 -8.38 1.00
C LEU A 70 17.06 -9.72 0.26
N GLN A 71 18.19 -10.39 0.42
CA GLN A 71 18.47 -11.72 -0.15
C GLN A 71 17.49 -12.81 0.31
N ASP A 72 16.90 -12.67 1.49
CA ASP A 72 15.96 -13.63 2.06
C ASP A 72 14.50 -13.25 1.76
N LEU A 73 14.26 -12.01 1.29
CA LEU A 73 12.92 -11.45 1.09
C LEU A 73 12.16 -12.18 -0.03
N GLU A 74 12.83 -12.51 -1.14
CA GLU A 74 12.21 -13.26 -2.24
C GLU A 74 11.68 -14.62 -1.79
N SER A 75 12.38 -15.29 -0.88
CA SER A 75 11.99 -16.60 -0.35
C SER A 75 10.81 -16.55 0.62
N ARG A 76 10.55 -15.39 1.25
CA ARG A 76 9.57 -15.24 2.33
C ARG A 76 8.27 -14.54 1.93
N VAL A 77 8.26 -13.74 0.86
CA VAL A 77 7.12 -12.89 0.48
C VAL A 77 6.24 -13.50 -0.62
N PHE A 78 6.78 -14.43 -1.42
CA PHE A 78 6.10 -14.96 -2.61
C PHE A 78 5.73 -16.45 -2.53
N THR A 79 5.62 -17.02 -1.33
CA THR A 79 5.01 -18.35 -1.11
C THR A 79 3.58 -18.18 -0.62
#